data_AF-K1XS64-F1
#
_entry.id   AF-K1XS64-F1
#
_cell.length_a   1.000
_cell.length_b   1.000
_cell.length_c   1.000
_cell.angle_alpha   90.00
_cell.angle_beta   90.00
_cell.angle_gamma   90.00
#
_symmetry.space_group_name_H-M   'P 1'
#
loop_
_entity.id
_entity.type
_entity.pdbx_description
1 polymer ?
#
loop_
_entity_poly.entity_id
_entity_poly.type
_entity_poly.pdbx_seq_one_letter_code
_entity_poly.pdbx_strand_id
1 'polypeptide(L)'
;MKHIINNNRRGFASLATVVVIFFTALLLAISIQFIGLGQIQLGFSNVLSVQSQTLSDGCLSEALIRLKENQSYTGGTVTVGNDSCTIVVTGSGLTRTINTTGIVNNIIERRIEANITFVGSRPTIDSWEELTN
;
A
#
# COMPACT_ATOMS: atom_id res chain seq x y z
N MET A 1 -10.77 39.99 70.13
CA MET A 1 -11.17 38.65 69.63
C MET A 1 -10.56 38.48 68.25
N LYS A 2 -9.46 37.71 68.14
CA LYS A 2 -8.51 37.73 67.01
C LYS A 2 -8.95 36.71 65.95
N HIS A 3 -9.35 37.17 64.77
CA HIS A 3 -9.72 36.33 63.63
C HIS A 3 -8.47 35.62 63.08
N ILE A 4 -8.35 34.32 63.33
CA ILE A 4 -7.36 33.46 62.67
C ILE A 4 -8.03 32.91 61.41
N ILE A 5 -7.81 33.55 60.27
CA ILE A 5 -8.21 33.01 58.96
C ILE A 5 -7.18 31.95 58.58
N ASN A 6 -7.60 30.69 58.62
CA ASN A 6 -6.82 29.52 58.25
C ASN A 6 -6.46 29.53 56.75
N ASN A 7 -5.18 29.79 56.43
CA ASN A 7 -4.65 29.92 55.07
C ASN A 7 -4.04 28.60 54.52
N ASN A 8 -4.44 27.43 55.03
CA ASN A 8 -3.83 26.15 54.64
C ASN A 8 -4.46 25.49 53.39
N ARG A 9 -5.44 26.15 52.74
CA ARG A 9 -6.10 25.62 51.52
C ARG A 9 -5.38 25.96 50.21
N ARG A 10 -4.45 26.92 50.22
CA ARG A 10 -3.76 27.40 49.01
C ARG A 10 -2.68 26.43 48.50
N GLY A 11 -1.95 25.77 49.41
CA GLY A 11 -0.89 24.81 49.04
C GLY A 11 -1.43 23.48 48.49
N PHE A 12 -2.57 23.01 49.01
CA PHE A 12 -3.23 21.80 48.49
C PHE A 12 -3.79 22.03 47.08
N ALA A 13 -4.37 23.22 46.82
CA ALA A 13 -4.88 23.58 45.50
C ALA A 13 -3.77 23.62 44.43
N SER A 14 -2.59 24.17 44.74
CA SER A 14 -1.46 24.19 43.80
C SER A 14 -0.89 22.80 43.50
N LEU A 15 -0.83 21.92 44.51
CA LEU A 15 -0.39 20.53 44.30
C LEU A 15 -1.39 19.76 43.42
N ALA A 16 -2.68 19.91 43.68
CA ALA A 16 -3.72 19.27 42.87
C ALA A 16 -3.66 19.69 41.39
N THR A 17 -3.42 20.98 41.10
CA THR A 17 -3.29 21.45 39.71
C THR A 17 -2.07 20.87 39.00
N VAL A 18 -0.93 20.75 39.70
CA VAL A 18 0.29 20.18 39.12
C VAL A 18 0.06 18.71 38.78
N VAL A 19 -0.58 17.95 39.68
CA VAL A 19 -0.93 16.54 39.43
C VAL A 19 -1.82 16.40 38.21
N VAL A 20 -2.88 17.21 38.08
CA VAL A 20 -3.77 17.18 36.91
C VAL A 20 -3.01 17.48 35.63
N ILE A 21 -2.12 18.48 35.62
CA ILE A 21 -1.28 18.79 34.45
C ILE A 21 -0.40 17.60 34.07
N PHE A 22 0.26 16.95 35.04
CA PHE A 22 1.06 15.76 34.78
C PHE A 22 0.23 14.60 34.20
N PHE A 23 -0.96 14.33 34.75
CA PHE A 23 -1.85 13.32 34.21
C PHE A 23 -2.26 13.62 32.76
N THR A 24 -2.64 14.87 32.47
CA THR A 24 -3.00 15.26 31.09
C THR A 24 -1.82 15.15 30.13
N ALA A 25 -0.62 15.56 30.53
CA ALA A 25 0.58 15.42 29.72
C ALA A 25 0.91 13.95 29.43
N LEU A 26 0.74 13.06 30.41
CA LEU A 26 0.95 11.63 30.24
C LEU A 26 -0.06 11.03 29.25
N LEU A 27 -1.34 11.41 29.35
CA LEU A 27 -2.39 10.97 28.42
C LEU A 27 -2.09 11.41 26.98
N LEU A 28 -1.68 12.67 26.79
CA LEU A 28 -1.30 13.18 25.47
C LEU A 28 -0.09 12.45 24.89
N ALA A 29 0.93 12.17 25.72
CA ALA A 29 2.08 11.39 25.29
C ALA A 29 1.61 10.02 24.74
N ILE A 30 0.83 9.28 25.53
CA ILE A 30 0.32 7.95 25.14
C ILE A 30 -0.45 8.01 23.81
N SER A 31 -1.31 9.02 23.63
CA SER A 31 -2.04 9.20 22.37
C SER A 31 -1.10 9.38 21.16
N ILE A 32 -0.02 10.14 21.30
CA ILE A 32 0.96 10.35 20.23
C ILE A 32 1.68 9.05 19.88
N GLN A 33 2.02 8.21 20.87
CA GLN A 33 2.62 6.89 20.60
C GLN A 33 1.68 6.01 19.76
N PHE A 34 0.39 5.96 20.08
CA PHE A 34 -0.59 5.17 19.32
C PHE A 34 -0.73 5.67 17.87
N ILE A 35 -0.74 6.99 17.66
CA ILE A 35 -0.76 7.56 16.31
C ILE A 35 0.51 7.14 15.55
N GLY A 36 1.68 7.24 16.17
CA GLY A 36 2.95 6.85 15.56
C GLY A 36 2.98 5.39 15.10
N LEU A 37 2.48 4.47 15.93
CA LEU A 37 2.37 3.05 15.57
C LEU A 37 1.42 2.83 14.39
N GLY A 38 0.27 3.51 14.38
CA GLY A 38 -0.68 3.47 13.26
C GLY A 38 -0.04 3.93 11.95
N GLN A 39 0.74 5.02 11.99
CA GLN A 39 1.44 5.53 10.80
C GLN A 39 2.47 4.54 10.26
N ILE A 40 3.20 3.83 11.13
CA ILE A 40 4.17 2.81 10.69
C ILE A 40 3.46 1.67 9.97
N GLN A 41 2.33 1.19 10.50
CA GLN A 41 1.57 0.11 9.88
C GLN A 41 0.97 0.52 8.53
N LEU A 42 0.43 1.74 8.44
CA LEU A 42 -0.07 2.31 7.19
C LEU A 42 1.06 2.49 6.17
N GLY A 43 2.23 2.99 6.60
CA GLY A 43 3.41 3.15 5.75
C GLY A 43 3.87 1.80 5.18
N PHE A 44 3.95 0.77 6.03
CA PHE A 44 4.33 -0.57 5.61
C PHE A 44 3.35 -1.18 4.59
N SER A 45 2.04 -1.06 4.84
CA SER A 45 1.02 -1.54 3.90
C SER A 45 1.07 -0.80 2.56
N ASN A 46 1.31 0.51 2.57
CA ASN A 46 1.49 1.29 1.35
C ASN A 46 2.72 0.84 0.55
N VAL A 47 3.85 0.61 1.21
CA VAL A 47 5.07 0.13 0.54
C VAL A 47 4.83 -1.22 -0.13
N LEU A 48 4.21 -2.18 0.56
CA LEU A 48 3.90 -3.48 -0.03
C LEU A 48 2.93 -3.37 -1.20
N SER A 49 1.94 -2.47 -1.11
CA SER A 49 1.00 -2.21 -2.19
C SER A 49 1.70 -1.65 -3.43
N VAL A 50 2.58 -0.66 -3.26
CA VAL A 50 3.36 -0.07 -4.37
C VAL A 50 4.31 -1.10 -4.97
N GLN A 51 4.91 -1.95 -4.14
CA GLN A 51 5.78 -3.04 -4.61
C GLN A 51 5.01 -4.02 -5.49
N SER A 52 3.80 -4.42 -5.07
CA SER A 52 2.95 -5.35 -5.83
C SER A 52 2.49 -4.73 -7.16
N GLN A 53 2.14 -3.44 -7.16
CA GLN A 53 1.81 -2.71 -8.39
C GLN A 53 3.01 -2.65 -9.36
N THR A 54 4.19 -2.27 -8.85
CA THR A 54 5.43 -2.20 -9.65
C THR A 54 5.79 -3.57 -10.23
N LEU A 55 5.57 -4.65 -9.48
CA LEU A 55 5.78 -6.01 -9.95
C LEU A 55 4.84 -6.36 -11.10
N SER A 56 3.54 -6.05 -10.97
CA SER A 56 2.56 -6.26 -12.04
C SER A 56 2.89 -5.46 -13.30
N ASP A 57 3.30 -4.20 -13.17
CA ASP A 57 3.73 -3.36 -14.31
C ASP A 57 4.97 -3.93 -15.01
N GLY A 58 5.91 -4.46 -14.24
CA GLY A 58 7.08 -5.16 -14.77
C GLY A 58 6.67 -6.40 -15.60
N CYS A 59 5.70 -7.17 -15.11
CA CYS A 59 5.18 -8.32 -15.84
C CYS A 59 4.42 -7.96 -17.10
N LEU A 60 3.68 -6.85 -17.07
CA LEU A 60 3.02 -6.35 -18.28
C LEU A 60 4.07 -5.99 -19.33
N SER A 61 5.15 -5.32 -18.92
CA SER A 61 6.27 -4.97 -19.80
C SER A 61 6.94 -6.22 -20.38
N GLU A 62 7.19 -7.23 -19.55
CA GLU A 62 7.71 -8.53 -19.98
C GLU A 62 6.77 -9.23 -20.97
N ALA A 63 5.45 -9.21 -20.72
CA ALA A 63 4.46 -9.77 -21.61
C ALA A 63 4.49 -9.11 -23.00
N LEU A 64 4.64 -7.78 -23.06
CA LEU A 64 4.75 -7.04 -24.31
C LEU A 64 6.02 -7.39 -25.09
N ILE A 65 7.15 -7.56 -24.39
CA ILE A 65 8.42 -8.01 -24.99
C ILE A 65 8.24 -9.42 -25.57
N ARG A 66 7.69 -10.36 -24.79
CA ARG A 66 7.44 -11.74 -25.25
C ARG A 66 6.45 -11.81 -26.39
N LEU A 67 5.40 -10.99 -26.39
CA LEU A 67 4.40 -10.94 -27.46
C LEU A 67 4.98 -10.37 -28.76
N LYS A 68 5.99 -9.49 -28.67
CA LYS A 68 6.72 -8.99 -29.83
C LYS A 68 7.62 -10.07 -30.45
N GLU A 69 8.24 -10.92 -29.62
CA GLU A 69 9.08 -12.03 -30.10
C GLU A 69 8.27 -13.24 -30.56
N ASN A 70 7.22 -13.58 -29.83
CA ASN A 70 6.33 -14.70 -30.09
C ASN A 70 4.88 -14.27 -29.91
N GLN A 71 4.20 -14.02 -31.03
CA GLN A 71 2.78 -13.65 -31.03
C GLN A 71 1.86 -14.74 -30.49
N SER A 72 2.32 -15.99 -30.31
CA SER A 72 1.54 -17.07 -29.72
C SER A 72 1.74 -17.22 -28.20
N TYR A 73 2.41 -16.26 -27.56
CA TYR A 73 2.57 -16.26 -26.11
C TYR A 73 1.22 -16.11 -25.38
N THR A 74 0.91 -17.07 -24.52
CA THR A 74 -0.35 -17.15 -23.75
C THR A 74 -0.19 -16.74 -22.29
N GLY A 75 1.04 -16.49 -21.82
CA GLY A 75 1.31 -16.17 -20.43
C GLY A 75 2.25 -17.15 -19.73
N GLY A 76 2.33 -17.04 -18.41
CA GLY A 76 3.18 -17.83 -17.53
C GLY A 76 3.41 -17.14 -16.18
N THR A 77 4.13 -17.80 -15.28
CA THR A 77 4.50 -17.22 -13.98
C THR A 77 5.97 -16.82 -13.99
N VAL A 78 6.24 -15.59 -13.58
CA VAL A 78 7.58 -15.03 -13.38
C VAL A 78 7.80 -14.87 -11.88
N THR A 79 8.87 -15.46 -11.36
CA THR A 79 9.27 -15.33 -9.95
C THR A 79 10.47 -14.40 -9.83
N VAL A 80 10.38 -13.45 -8.91
CA VAL A 80 11.45 -12.48 -8.62
C VAL A 80 11.76 -12.54 -7.12
N GLY A 81 12.78 -13.33 -6.78
CA GLY A 81 13.10 -13.60 -5.38
C GLY A 81 11.98 -14.36 -4.68
N ASN A 82 11.35 -13.73 -3.68
CA ASN A 82 10.23 -14.29 -2.93
C ASN A 82 8.85 -13.86 -3.49
N ASP A 83 8.83 -12.92 -4.42
CA ASP A 83 7.61 -12.41 -5.03
C ASP A 83 7.34 -13.15 -6.35
N SER A 84 6.08 -13.20 -6.75
CA SER A 84 5.67 -13.90 -7.96
C SER A 84 4.66 -13.10 -8.73
N CYS A 85 4.62 -13.32 -10.04
CA CYS A 85 3.73 -12.62 -10.90
C CYS A 85 3.22 -13.54 -12.00
N THR A 86 1.91 -13.59 -12.18
CA THR A 86 1.27 -14.42 -13.19
C THR A 86 0.77 -13.55 -14.32
N ILE A 87 1.16 -13.90 -15.54
CA ILE A 87 0.73 -13.26 -16.78
C ILE A 87 -0.23 -14.23 -17.46
N VAL A 88 -1.37 -13.72 -17.90
CA VAL A 88 -2.33 -14.44 -18.74
C VAL A 88 -2.65 -13.55 -19.94
N VAL A 89 -2.42 -14.07 -21.14
CA VAL A 89 -2.78 -13.38 -22.38
C VAL A 89 -3.96 -14.12 -23.01
N THR A 90 -5.05 -13.39 -23.21
CA THR A 90 -6.27 -13.91 -23.83
C THR A 90 -6.63 -13.12 -25.08
N GLY A 91 -7.51 -13.69 -25.91
CA GLY A 91 -7.89 -13.13 -27.21
C GLY A 91 -7.06 -13.65 -28.38
N SER A 92 -7.48 -13.30 -29.59
CA SER A 92 -6.88 -13.76 -30.83
C SER A 92 -6.94 -12.67 -31.91
N GLY A 93 -6.05 -12.75 -32.89
CA GLY A 93 -5.97 -11.76 -33.97
C GLY A 93 -5.23 -10.48 -33.54
N LEU A 94 -5.80 -9.33 -33.91
CA LEU A 94 -5.17 -8.01 -33.72
C LEU A 94 -5.36 -7.45 -32.31
N THR A 95 -6.43 -7.83 -31.60
CA THR A 95 -6.72 -7.34 -30.25
C THR A 95 -6.52 -8.45 -29.23
N ARG A 96 -5.76 -8.18 -28.16
CA ARG A 96 -5.54 -9.12 -27.07
C ARG A 96 -5.64 -8.42 -25.72
N THR A 97 -5.96 -9.19 -24.70
CA THR A 97 -6.04 -8.71 -23.33
C THR A 97 -4.97 -9.41 -22.52
N ILE A 98 -4.16 -8.62 -21.80
CA ILE A 98 -3.11 -9.10 -20.91
C ILE A 98 -3.57 -8.83 -19.49
N ASN A 99 -3.71 -9.90 -18.70
CA ASN A 99 -3.96 -9.82 -17.27
C ASN A 99 -2.68 -10.19 -16.54
N THR A 100 -2.20 -9.30 -15.69
CA THR A 100 -1.04 -9.55 -14.84
C THR A 100 -1.42 -9.45 -13.38
N THR A 101 -1.00 -10.44 -12.60
CA THR A 101 -1.27 -10.55 -11.17
C THR A 101 0.05 -10.64 -10.43
N GLY A 102 0.46 -9.56 -9.77
CA GLY A 102 1.66 -9.49 -8.94
C GLY A 102 1.33 -9.79 -7.49
N ILE A 103 2.04 -10.74 -6.89
CA ILE A 103 1.87 -11.21 -5.52
C ILE A 103 3.17 -10.93 -4.75
N VAL A 104 3.08 -10.07 -3.74
CA VAL A 104 4.21 -9.72 -2.86
C VAL A 104 4.03 -10.38 -1.50
N ASN A 105 5.09 -11.04 -1.03
CA ASN A 105 5.12 -11.78 0.24
C ASN A 105 3.95 -12.78 0.41
N ASN A 106 3.36 -13.25 -0.69
CA ASN A 106 2.20 -14.15 -0.68
C ASN A 106 0.94 -13.62 0.04
N ILE A 107 0.84 -12.29 0.20
CA ILE A 107 -0.24 -11.63 0.96
C ILE A 107 -0.91 -10.52 0.14
N ILE A 108 -0.11 -9.67 -0.51
CA ILE A 108 -0.64 -8.53 -1.26
C ILE A 108 -0.67 -8.87 -2.74
N GLU A 109 -1.88 -8.87 -3.31
CA GLU A 109 -2.14 -9.10 -4.73
C GLU A 109 -2.59 -7.79 -5.40
N ARG A 110 -1.98 -7.46 -6.53
CA ARG A 110 -2.45 -6.41 -7.43
C ARG A 110 -2.62 -6.96 -8.83
N ARG A 111 -3.76 -6.64 -9.44
CA ARG A 111 -4.16 -7.13 -10.75
C ARG A 111 -4.24 -5.95 -11.71
N ILE A 112 -3.65 -6.12 -12.87
CA ILE A 112 -3.70 -5.16 -13.96
C ILE A 112 -4.26 -5.86 -15.18
N GLU A 113 -5.16 -5.20 -15.87
CA GLU A 113 -5.66 -5.60 -17.17
C GLU A 113 -5.25 -4.54 -18.20
N ALA A 114 -4.61 -4.99 -19.27
CA ALA A 114 -4.24 -4.14 -20.38
C ALA A 114 -4.80 -4.70 -21.68
N ASN A 115 -5.53 -3.87 -22.42
CA ASN A 115 -5.92 -4.21 -23.78
C ASN A 115 -4.87 -3.69 -24.75
N ILE A 116 -4.48 -4.56 -25.67
CA ILE A 116 -3.48 -4.26 -26.67
C ILE A 116 -4.03 -4.51 -28.07
N THR A 117 -3.59 -3.69 -29.02
CA THR A 117 -3.79 -3.90 -30.44
C THR A 117 -2.45 -4.07 -31.14
N PHE A 118 -2.37 -4.98 -32.11
CA PHE A 118 -1.20 -5.14 -32.96
C PHE A 118 -1.31 -4.22 -34.16
N VAL A 119 -0.37 -3.30 -34.30
CA VAL A 119 -0.17 -2.51 -35.53
C VAL A 119 1.03 -3.10 -36.27
N GLY A 120 0.75 -4.02 -37.20
CA GLY A 120 1.77 -4.85 -37.83
C GLY A 120 2.32 -5.90 -36.85
N SER A 121 3.62 -5.83 -36.55
CA SER A 121 4.32 -6.74 -35.62
C SER A 121 4.63 -6.11 -34.25
N ARG A 122 4.02 -4.96 -33.93
CA ARG A 122 4.23 -4.25 -32.66
C ARG A 122 2.95 -4.22 -31.83
N PRO A 123 2.95 -4.70 -30.57
CA PRO A 123 1.84 -4.50 -29.67
C PRO A 123 1.82 -3.04 -29.18
N THR A 124 0.66 -2.39 -29.25
CA THR A 124 0.38 -1.07 -28.67
C THR A 124 -0.67 -1.21 -27.59
N ILE A 125 -0.47 -0.52 -26.46
CA ILE A 125 -1.43 -0.52 -25.34
C ILE A 125 -2.54 0.49 -25.66
N ASP A 126 -3.79 0.01 -25.71
CA ASP A 126 -4.97 0.86 -25.90
C ASP A 126 -5.56 1.29 -24.56
N SER A 127 -5.59 0.37 -23.60
CA SER A 127 -6.04 0.63 -22.24
C SER A 127 -5.17 -0.08 -21.22
N TRP A 128 -5.05 0.54 -20.05
CA TRP A 128 -4.43 -0.02 -18.86
C TRP A 128 -5.36 0.31 -17.70
N GLU A 129 -5.77 -0.71 -16.95
CA GLU A 129 -6.62 -0.54 -15.77
C GLU A 129 -6.11 -1.43 -14.65
N GLU A 130 -6.00 -0.82 -13.46
CA GLU A 130 -5.77 -1.58 -12.24
C GLU A 130 -7.10 -2.11 -11.73
N LEU A 131 -7.23 -3.43 -11.66
CA LEU A 131 -8.43 -4.07 -11.15
C LEU A 131 -8.39 -4.03 -9.63
N THR A 132 -9.19 -3.14 -9.03
CA THR A 132 -9.50 -3.21 -7.61
C THR A 132 -10.46 -4.37 -7.38
N ASN A 133 -10.07 -5.31 -6.52
CA ASN A 133 -10.99 -6.31 -5.96
C ASN A 133 -12.02 -5.63 -5.04
#